data_AF-A0A061JQT8-F1
#
_entry.id   AF-A0A061JQT8-F1
#
_cell.length_a   1.000
_cell.length_b   1.000
_cell.length_c   1.000
_cell.angle_alpha   90.00
_cell.angle_beta   90.00
_cell.angle_gamma   90.00
#
_symmetry.space_group_name_H-M   'P 1'
#
loop_
_entity.id
_entity.type
_entity.pdbx_description
1 polymer ?
#
loop_
_entity_poly.entity_id
_entity_poly.type
_entity_poly.pdbx_seq_one_letter_code
_entity_poly.pdbx_strand_id
1 'polypeptide(L)'
;MIMESQGLCERFDKALISLLDMNGILRDDLNALLDAFPDQRSQVLRRNFVRASWAYVEAITHAFKLMVSMLVSEGACKLEPKEAAFLERPRTATLTNIEQTIKLVAKVFSVPECNIGNGADWRHVGPSMKIRNRLVHPKSMESLHVTDSEWDTHRDGFVWLVEAFDGLLTDISGNGEQRNRGS
;
A
#
# COMPACT_ATOMS: atom_id res chain seq x y z
N MET A 1 5.73 20.82 -30.31
CA MET A 1 5.23 20.65 -28.92
C MET A 1 4.22 19.50 -28.81
N ILE A 2 4.46 18.37 -29.51
CA ILE A 2 3.62 17.14 -29.45
C ILE A 2 4.50 15.93 -29.06
N MET A 3 5.80 15.97 -29.36
CA MET A 3 6.75 14.90 -29.03
C MET A 3 7.12 14.78 -27.53
N GLU A 4 6.98 15.84 -26.72
CA GLU A 4 7.26 15.77 -25.28
C GLU A 4 6.17 15.01 -24.50
N SER A 5 4.93 15.00 -25.00
CA SER A 5 3.79 14.34 -24.35
C SER A 5 3.82 12.81 -24.52
N GLN A 6 4.30 12.29 -25.66
CA GLN A 6 4.40 10.85 -25.91
C GLN A 6 5.44 10.17 -25.00
N GLY A 7 6.61 10.78 -24.81
CA GLY A 7 7.65 10.25 -23.92
C GLY A 7 7.33 10.35 -22.41
N LEU A 8 6.24 11.04 -22.03
CA LEU A 8 5.76 11.15 -20.65
C LEU A 8 4.73 10.07 -20.32
N CYS A 9 3.70 9.90 -21.16
CA CYS A 9 2.77 8.77 -21.03
C CYS A 9 3.52 7.43 -21.03
N GLU A 10 4.52 7.26 -21.91
CA GLU A 10 5.35 6.05 -21.89
C GLU A 10 6.15 5.87 -20.58
N ARG A 11 6.57 6.96 -19.91
CA ARG A 11 7.26 6.88 -18.62
C ARG A 11 6.30 6.54 -17.49
N PHE A 12 5.11 7.12 -17.49
CA PHE A 12 4.04 6.78 -16.56
C PHE A 12 3.63 5.31 -16.71
N ASP A 13 3.37 4.86 -17.93
CA ASP A 13 2.98 3.48 -18.22
C ASP A 13 4.07 2.48 -17.80
N LYS A 14 5.35 2.77 -18.11
CA LYS A 14 6.47 1.92 -17.67
C LYS A 14 6.59 1.87 -16.14
N ALA A 15 6.42 3.01 -15.48
CA ALA A 15 6.45 3.06 -14.02
C ALA A 15 5.27 2.27 -13.43
N LEU A 16 4.07 2.47 -13.94
CA LEU A 16 2.87 1.75 -13.52
C LEU A 16 3.04 0.23 -13.71
N ILE A 17 3.50 -0.22 -14.89
CA ILE A 17 3.78 -1.63 -15.16
C ILE A 17 4.81 -2.17 -14.16
N SER A 18 5.93 -1.48 -13.96
CA SER A 18 6.96 -1.91 -13.02
C SER A 18 6.44 -2.00 -11.58
N LEU A 19 5.53 -1.11 -11.18
CA LEU A 19 4.89 -1.14 -9.85
C LEU A 19 3.91 -2.30 -9.72
N LEU A 20 3.14 -2.60 -10.76
CA LEU A 20 2.22 -3.74 -10.81
C LEU A 20 3.00 -5.07 -10.78
N ASP A 21 4.10 -5.17 -11.53
CA ASP A 21 4.97 -6.36 -11.54
C ASP A 21 5.59 -6.60 -10.16
N MET A 22 6.08 -5.54 -9.51
CA MET A 22 6.62 -5.64 -8.14
C MET A 22 5.56 -6.11 -7.14
N ASN A 23 4.34 -5.57 -7.22
CA ASN A 23 3.24 -6.02 -6.39
C ASN A 23 2.86 -7.47 -6.67
N GLY A 24 2.93 -7.92 -7.93
CA GLY A 24 2.73 -9.32 -8.33
C GLY A 24 3.70 -10.26 -7.62
N ILE A 25 5.00 -9.96 -7.67
CA ILE A 25 6.05 -10.74 -7.00
C ILE A 25 5.79 -10.83 -5.48
N LEU A 26 5.50 -9.69 -4.84
CA LEU A 26 5.26 -9.66 -3.39
C LEU A 26 3.96 -10.40 -3.00
N ARG A 27 2.96 -10.41 -3.89
CA ARG A 27 1.73 -11.18 -3.69
C ARG A 27 1.97 -12.68 -3.84
N ASP A 28 2.82 -13.09 -4.79
CA ASP A 28 3.24 -14.48 -4.95
C ASP A 28 4.01 -14.99 -3.73
N ASP A 29 4.89 -14.17 -3.15
CA ASP A 29 5.59 -14.49 -1.90
C ASP A 29 4.59 -14.75 -0.74
N LEU A 30 3.55 -13.92 -0.65
CA LEU A 30 2.49 -14.08 0.35
C LEU A 30 1.65 -15.34 0.12
N ASN A 31 1.29 -15.62 -1.13
CA ASN A 31 0.53 -16.81 -1.49
C ASN A 31 1.33 -18.09 -1.19
N ALA A 32 2.62 -18.12 -1.56
CA ALA A 32 3.50 -19.24 -1.24
C ALA A 32 3.64 -19.46 0.27
N LEU A 33 3.67 -18.39 1.06
CA LEU A 33 3.66 -18.49 2.51
C LEU A 33 2.34 -19.05 3.05
N LEU A 34 1.18 -18.63 2.50
CA LEU A 34 -0.13 -19.17 2.90
C LEU A 34 -0.27 -20.65 2.56
N ASP A 35 0.16 -21.06 1.37
CA ASP A 35 0.14 -22.45 0.91
C ASP A 35 1.02 -23.35 1.80
N ALA A 36 2.17 -22.84 2.22
CA ALA A 36 3.05 -23.53 3.15
C ALA A 36 2.55 -23.51 4.60
N PHE A 37 1.47 -22.78 4.90
CA PHE A 37 1.04 -22.46 6.27
C PHE A 37 -0.42 -22.88 6.61
N PRO A 38 -0.80 -24.16 6.41
CA PRO A 38 -2.19 -24.59 6.49
C PRO A 38 -2.78 -24.54 7.91
N ASP A 39 -1.96 -24.78 8.94
CA ASP A 39 -2.43 -24.82 10.34
C ASP A 39 -2.30 -23.49 11.09
N GLN A 40 -1.66 -22.50 10.46
CA GLN A 40 -1.38 -21.17 11.00
C GLN A 40 -0.68 -21.16 12.39
N ARG A 41 0.00 -22.24 12.81
CA ARG A 41 0.63 -22.36 14.15
C ARG A 41 2.16 -22.23 14.16
N SER A 42 2.83 -22.60 13.08
CA SER A 42 4.28 -22.43 12.90
C SER A 42 4.76 -20.99 13.15
N GLN A 43 5.57 -20.82 14.21
CA GLN A 43 6.16 -19.52 14.56
C GLN A 43 7.09 -18.96 13.48
N VAL A 44 7.76 -19.83 12.71
CA VAL A 44 8.61 -19.41 11.59
C VAL A 44 7.75 -18.75 10.51
N LEU A 45 6.64 -19.41 10.14
CA LEU A 45 5.75 -18.93 9.10
C LEU A 45 5.00 -17.68 9.53
N ARG A 46 4.55 -17.57 10.80
CA ARG A 46 3.97 -16.32 11.33
C ARG A 46 4.92 -15.13 11.17
N ARG A 47 6.17 -15.29 11.59
CA ARG A 47 7.15 -14.19 11.51
C ARG A 47 7.43 -13.79 10.07
N ASN A 48 7.57 -14.75 9.17
CA ASN A 48 7.85 -14.49 7.77
C ASN A 48 6.65 -13.86 7.08
N PHE A 49 5.43 -14.33 7.37
CA PHE A 49 4.20 -13.71 6.88
C PHE A 49 4.10 -12.25 7.34
N VAL A 50 4.31 -11.96 8.63
CA VAL A 50 4.29 -10.56 9.11
C VAL A 50 5.29 -9.68 8.35
N ARG A 51 6.51 -10.15 8.11
CA ARG A 51 7.53 -9.39 7.38
C ARG A 51 7.15 -9.19 5.91
N ALA A 52 6.72 -10.24 5.22
CA ALA A 52 6.30 -10.19 3.82
C ALA A 52 5.09 -9.26 3.64
N SER A 53 4.08 -9.36 4.51
CA SER A 53 2.89 -8.52 4.49
C SER A 53 3.22 -7.04 4.60
N TRP A 54 4.16 -6.68 5.49
CA TRP A 54 4.58 -5.29 5.62
C TRP A 54 5.49 -4.81 4.48
N ALA A 55 6.29 -5.70 3.87
CA ALA A 55 7.03 -5.37 2.66
C ALA A 55 6.07 -5.05 1.49
N TYR A 56 5.01 -5.86 1.32
CA TYR A 56 3.92 -5.59 0.38
C TYR A 56 3.26 -4.23 0.62
N VAL A 57 2.85 -3.94 1.86
CA VAL A 57 2.21 -2.67 2.24
C VAL A 57 3.11 -1.47 1.98
N GLU A 58 4.41 -1.57 2.28
CA GLU A 58 5.36 -0.50 2.02
C GLU A 58 5.58 -0.28 0.52
N ALA A 59 5.69 -1.36 -0.26
CA ALA A 59 5.85 -1.30 -1.71
C ALA A 59 4.65 -0.63 -2.39
N ILE A 60 3.43 -1.07 -2.08
CA ILE A 60 2.21 -0.50 -2.69
C ILE A 60 1.96 0.94 -2.24
N THR A 61 2.28 1.29 -0.98
CA THR A 61 2.22 2.68 -0.52
C THR A 61 3.22 3.55 -1.30
N HIS A 62 4.44 3.06 -1.53
CA HIS A 62 5.42 3.77 -2.32
C HIS A 62 4.99 3.92 -3.79
N ALA A 63 4.44 2.85 -4.38
CA ALA A 63 3.89 2.83 -5.73
C ALA A 63 2.85 3.94 -5.93
N PHE A 64 1.89 4.02 -5.01
CA PHE A 64 0.86 5.05 -5.02
C PHE A 64 1.42 6.47 -4.91
N LYS A 65 2.38 6.70 -4.03
CA LYS A 65 3.05 8.02 -3.93
C LYS A 65 3.74 8.39 -5.24
N LEU A 66 4.44 7.44 -5.86
CA LEU A 66 5.15 7.67 -7.11
C LEU A 66 4.19 8.04 -8.24
N MET A 67 3.07 7.31 -8.37
CA MET A 67 2.04 7.64 -9.36
C MET A 67 1.48 9.05 -9.18
N VAL A 68 1.15 9.43 -7.93
CA VAL A 68 0.70 10.80 -7.66
C VAL A 68 1.79 11.82 -8.00
N SER A 69 3.03 11.59 -7.59
CA SER A 69 4.15 12.48 -7.87
C SER A 69 4.34 12.70 -9.38
N MET A 70 4.19 11.65 -10.19
CA MET A 70 4.25 11.76 -11.66
C MET A 70 3.15 12.67 -12.20
N LEU A 71 1.89 12.41 -11.84
CA LEU A 71 0.75 13.23 -12.28
C LEU A 71 0.88 14.70 -11.88
N VAL A 72 1.41 14.97 -10.69
CA VAL A 72 1.64 16.35 -10.21
C VAL A 72 2.78 17.01 -10.99
N SER A 73 3.88 16.29 -11.24
CA SER A 73 5.02 16.81 -12.01
C SER A 73 4.64 17.14 -13.46
N GLU A 74 3.65 16.45 -14.00
CA GLU A 74 3.09 16.68 -15.34
C GLU A 74 2.05 17.80 -15.37
N GLY A 75 1.68 18.36 -14.21
CA GLY A 75 0.64 19.38 -14.10
C GLY A 75 -0.78 18.84 -14.30
N ALA A 76 -0.97 17.52 -14.34
CA ALA A 76 -2.28 16.88 -14.44
C ALA A 76 -3.13 17.09 -13.18
N CYS A 77 -2.48 17.34 -12.04
CA CYS A 77 -3.13 17.68 -10.78
C CYS A 77 -2.37 18.79 -10.06
N LYS A 78 -3.11 19.69 -9.37
CA LYS A 78 -2.54 20.67 -8.45
C LYS A 78 -2.82 20.23 -7.01
N LEU A 79 -1.75 20.16 -6.22
CA LEU A 79 -1.84 19.84 -4.80
C LEU A 79 -1.83 21.09 -3.94
N GLU A 80 -2.47 20.99 -2.78
CA GLU A 80 -2.31 21.98 -1.73
C GLU A 80 -0.87 21.97 -1.19
N PRO A 81 -0.33 23.09 -0.66
CA PRO A 81 1.04 23.15 -0.16
C PRO A 81 1.38 22.05 0.86
N LYS A 82 0.42 21.69 1.72
CA LYS A 82 0.57 20.61 2.71
C LYS A 82 0.70 19.21 2.08
N GLU A 83 0.04 18.99 0.95
CA GLU A 83 0.03 17.71 0.23
C GLU A 83 1.31 17.56 -0.60
N ALA A 84 1.74 18.63 -1.27
CA ALA A 84 3.03 18.68 -1.94
C ALA A 84 4.18 18.42 -0.95
N ALA A 85 4.18 19.08 0.20
CA ALA A 85 5.17 18.86 1.25
C ALA A 85 5.16 17.42 1.80
N PHE A 86 4.03 16.70 1.76
CA PHE A 86 3.96 15.30 2.16
C PHE A 86 4.63 14.37 1.12
N LEU A 87 4.49 14.65 -0.17
CA LEU A 87 5.15 13.89 -1.24
C LEU A 87 6.66 14.05 -1.22
N GLU A 88 7.13 15.29 -1.01
CA GLU A 88 8.57 15.62 -0.99
C GLU A 88 9.27 15.15 0.29
N ARG A 89 8.50 14.83 1.35
CA ARG A 89 9.09 14.43 2.63
C ARG A 89 9.78 13.07 2.50
N PRO A 90 11.09 12.97 2.80
CA PRO A 90 11.84 11.72 2.64
C PRO A 90 11.40 10.65 3.65
N ARG A 91 10.88 11.06 4.81
CA ARG A 91 10.42 10.13 5.85
C ARG A 91 9.15 10.62 6.53
N THR A 92 8.14 9.77 6.53
CA THR A 92 6.89 9.95 7.28
C THR A 92 6.67 8.71 8.15
N ALA A 93 6.07 8.88 9.33
CA ALA A 93 5.68 7.74 10.16
C ALA A 93 4.78 6.79 9.34
N THR A 94 5.02 5.47 9.41
CA THR A 94 4.41 4.49 8.49
C THR A 94 2.89 4.59 8.40
N LEU A 95 2.18 4.66 9.54
CA LEU A 95 0.72 4.77 9.53
C LEU A 95 0.24 6.07 8.88
N THR A 96 0.86 7.19 9.21
CA THR A 96 0.58 8.47 8.58
C THR A 96 0.90 8.43 7.09
N ASN A 97 1.97 7.74 6.69
CA ASN A 97 2.34 7.59 5.29
C ASN A 97 1.28 6.81 4.52
N ILE A 98 0.79 5.69 5.06
CA ILE A 98 -0.28 4.90 4.46
C ILE A 98 -1.56 5.73 4.35
N GLU A 99 -2.02 6.30 5.46
CA GLU A 99 -3.27 7.07 5.51
C GLU A 99 -3.25 8.25 4.55
N GLN A 100 -2.20 9.08 4.59
CA GLN A 100 -2.10 10.26 3.72
C GLN A 100 -1.94 9.85 2.25
N THR A 101 -1.29 8.73 1.97
CA THR A 101 -1.17 8.22 0.59
C THR A 101 -2.52 7.80 0.05
N ILE A 102 -3.31 7.00 0.79
CA ILE A 102 -4.66 6.58 0.37
C ILE A 102 -5.54 7.80 0.10
N LYS A 103 -5.55 8.78 1.02
CA LYS A 103 -6.30 10.05 0.87
C LYS A 103 -5.88 10.82 -0.38
N LEU A 104 -4.58 10.93 -0.59
CA LEU A 104 -4.04 11.70 -1.71
C LEU A 104 -4.32 11.02 -3.05
N VAL A 105 -4.18 9.70 -3.13
CA VAL A 105 -4.56 8.92 -4.32
C VAL A 105 -6.05 9.09 -4.61
N ALA A 106 -6.92 8.91 -3.62
CA ALA A 106 -8.36 9.07 -3.78
C ALA A 106 -8.71 10.45 -4.37
N LYS A 107 -8.11 11.51 -3.82
CA LYS A 107 -8.25 12.88 -4.32
C LYS A 107 -7.77 13.04 -5.76
N VAL A 108 -6.53 12.62 -6.05
CA VAL A 108 -5.87 12.85 -7.35
C VAL A 108 -6.59 12.11 -8.47
N PHE A 109 -7.04 10.88 -8.22
CA PHE A 109 -7.76 10.08 -9.19
C PHE A 109 -9.27 10.30 -9.17
N SER A 110 -9.78 11.20 -8.29
CA SER A 110 -11.21 11.49 -8.15
C SER A 110 -12.05 10.24 -7.88
N VAL A 111 -11.56 9.37 -7.00
CA VAL A 111 -12.25 8.16 -6.54
C VAL A 111 -12.68 8.31 -5.08
N PRO A 112 -13.66 7.52 -4.60
CA PRO A 112 -14.08 7.56 -3.21
C PRO A 112 -12.90 7.34 -2.25
N GLU A 113 -12.87 8.08 -1.14
CA GLU A 113 -11.92 7.79 -0.06
C GLU A 113 -12.35 6.49 0.62
N CYS A 114 -11.45 5.51 0.73
CA CYS A 114 -11.66 4.38 1.62
C CYS A 114 -11.88 4.89 3.04
N ASN A 115 -12.72 4.23 3.84
CA ASN A 115 -13.03 4.69 5.19
C ASN A 115 -11.85 4.44 6.16
N ILE A 116 -10.82 5.30 6.10
CA ILE A 116 -9.65 5.24 6.95
C ILE A 116 -10.02 5.81 8.32
N GLY A 117 -9.79 5.06 9.40
CA GLY A 117 -9.89 5.58 10.76
C GLY A 117 -11.17 5.27 11.53
N ASN A 118 -12.30 5.01 10.86
CA ASN A 118 -13.60 4.82 11.52
C ASN A 118 -14.19 3.40 11.40
N GLY A 119 -13.56 2.51 10.63
CA GLY A 119 -13.92 1.09 10.56
C GLY A 119 -13.33 0.29 11.72
N ALA A 120 -14.04 -0.76 12.15
CA ALA A 120 -13.57 -1.71 13.16
C ALA A 120 -12.22 -2.36 12.79
N ASP A 121 -11.83 -2.29 11.52
CA ASP A 121 -10.71 -3.02 10.96
C ASP A 121 -9.41 -2.18 10.89
N TRP A 122 -9.49 -0.85 10.67
CA TRP A 122 -8.30 0.03 10.71
C TRP A 122 -7.60 0.02 12.07
N ARG A 123 -8.38 -0.17 13.16
CA ARG A 123 -7.84 -0.23 14.52
C ARG A 123 -6.83 -1.37 14.71
N HIS A 124 -6.84 -2.39 13.84
CA HIS A 124 -5.91 -3.52 13.87
C HIS A 124 -4.58 -3.22 13.14
N VAL A 125 -4.54 -2.21 12.27
CA VAL A 125 -3.32 -1.84 11.51
C VAL A 125 -2.22 -1.31 12.43
N GLY A 126 -2.56 -0.45 13.39
CA GLY A 126 -1.60 0.08 14.36
C GLY A 126 -0.93 -1.01 15.22
N PRO A 127 -1.70 -1.89 15.87
CA PRO A 127 -1.18 -3.08 16.53
C PRO A 127 -0.37 -4.01 15.62
N SER A 128 -0.84 -4.28 14.39
CA SER A 128 -0.10 -5.06 13.38
C SER A 128 1.29 -4.47 13.11
N MET A 129 1.40 -3.15 13.01
CA MET A 129 2.68 -2.46 12.83
C MET A 129 3.61 -2.66 14.03
N LYS A 130 3.06 -2.64 15.25
CA LYS A 130 3.86 -2.88 16.47
C LYS A 130 4.47 -4.29 16.47
N ILE A 131 3.71 -5.29 16.03
CA ILE A 131 4.20 -6.67 15.88
C ILE A 131 5.36 -6.69 14.87
N ARG A 132 5.20 -6.08 13.69
CA ARG A 132 6.29 -5.99 12.71
C ARG A 132 7.52 -5.31 13.28
N ASN A 133 7.36 -4.14 13.91
CA ASN A 133 8.47 -3.37 14.47
C ASN A 133 9.26 -4.19 15.49
N ARG A 134 8.55 -4.97 16.33
CA ARG A 134 9.16 -5.90 17.29
C ARG A 134 9.93 -7.04 16.59
N LEU A 135 9.41 -7.57 15.49
CA LEU A 135 10.04 -8.66 14.73
C LEU A 135 11.25 -8.24 13.88
N VAL A 136 11.34 -6.98 13.45
CA VAL A 136 12.49 -6.46 12.67
C VAL A 136 13.56 -5.82 13.55
N HIS A 137 13.21 -5.42 14.77
CA HIS A 137 14.15 -4.91 15.77
C HIS A 137 13.98 -5.66 17.11
N PRO A 138 14.26 -6.98 17.14
CA PRO A 138 14.04 -7.79 18.34
C PRO A 138 15.00 -7.35 19.44
N LYS A 139 14.46 -7.15 20.65
CA LYS A 139 15.25 -6.81 21.85
C LYS A 139 15.53 -8.02 22.73
N SER A 140 14.82 -9.12 22.50
CA SER A 140 14.92 -10.36 23.26
C SER A 140 14.39 -11.54 22.45
N MET A 141 14.57 -12.78 22.93
CA MET A 141 14.02 -13.96 22.26
C MET A 141 12.48 -13.96 22.26
N GLU A 142 11.87 -13.47 23.33
CA GLU A 142 10.41 -13.30 23.46
C GLU A 142 9.86 -12.31 22.43
N SER A 143 10.69 -11.36 21.98
CA SER A 143 10.34 -10.44 20.89
C SER A 143 10.10 -11.16 19.55
N LEU A 144 10.54 -12.41 19.40
CA LEU A 144 10.35 -13.21 18.19
C LEU A 144 9.13 -14.15 18.26
N HIS A 145 8.47 -14.23 19.42
CA HIS A 145 7.25 -15.02 19.57
C HIS A 145 6.03 -14.22 19.11
N VAL A 146 5.21 -14.81 18.24
CA VAL A 146 3.94 -14.22 17.78
C VAL A 146 2.80 -15.04 18.37
N THR A 147 2.10 -14.46 19.35
CA THR A 147 0.97 -15.15 20.00
C THR A 147 -0.19 -15.35 19.01
N ASP A 148 -1.16 -16.19 19.37
CA ASP A 148 -2.37 -16.37 18.55
C ASP A 148 -3.16 -15.05 18.42
N SER A 149 -3.28 -14.29 19.51
CA SER A 149 -3.94 -12.98 19.49
C SER A 149 -3.21 -11.95 18.62
N GLU A 150 -1.88 -11.96 18.63
CA GLU A 150 -1.07 -11.11 17.75
C GLU A 150 -1.19 -11.54 16.29
N TRP A 151 -1.24 -12.85 16.03
CA TRP A 151 -1.46 -13.38 14.69
C TRP A 151 -2.81 -12.94 14.12
N ASP A 152 -3.90 -13.09 14.89
CA ASP A 152 -5.23 -12.64 14.48
C ASP A 152 -5.23 -11.13 14.22
N THR A 153 -4.66 -10.36 15.14
CA THR A 153 -4.53 -8.89 14.99
C THR A 153 -3.76 -8.50 13.74
N HIS A 154 -2.67 -9.21 13.42
CA HIS A 154 -1.89 -8.94 12.22
C HIS A 154 -2.67 -9.28 10.95
N ARG A 155 -3.31 -10.45 10.91
CA ARG A 155 -4.11 -10.92 9.79
C ARG A 155 -5.24 -9.93 9.49
N ASP A 156 -6.03 -9.57 10.50
CA ASP A 156 -7.19 -8.69 10.31
C ASP A 156 -6.74 -7.28 9.85
N GLY A 157 -5.66 -6.75 10.43
CA GLY A 157 -5.07 -5.49 9.97
C GLY A 157 -4.47 -5.56 8.56
N PHE A 158 -3.93 -6.70 8.17
CA PHE A 158 -3.39 -6.89 6.82
C PHE A 158 -4.50 -7.05 5.77
N VAL A 159 -5.54 -7.83 6.07
CA VAL A 159 -6.72 -7.98 5.19
C VAL A 159 -7.32 -6.61 4.88
N TRP A 160 -7.54 -5.79 5.91
CA TRP A 160 -8.04 -4.44 5.71
C TRP A 160 -7.15 -3.59 4.77
N LEU A 161 -5.82 -3.67 4.93
CA LEU A 161 -4.89 -2.93 4.08
C LEU A 161 -4.97 -3.39 2.63
N VAL A 162 -5.03 -4.70 2.40
CA VAL A 162 -5.19 -5.27 1.05
C VAL A 162 -6.50 -4.81 0.44
N GLU A 163 -7.61 -4.89 1.17
CA GLU A 163 -8.93 -4.44 0.70
C GLU A 163 -8.96 -2.94 0.39
N ALA A 164 -8.33 -2.11 1.22
CA ALA A 164 -8.24 -0.67 0.97
C ALA A 164 -7.45 -0.35 -0.32
N PHE A 165 -6.32 -1.05 -0.54
CA PHE A 165 -5.53 -0.85 -1.74
C PHE A 165 -6.17 -1.43 -3.00
N ASP A 166 -6.74 -2.63 -2.92
CA ASP A 166 -7.45 -3.27 -4.04
C ASP A 166 -8.71 -2.48 -4.42
N GLY A 167 -9.42 -1.93 -3.43
CA GLY A 167 -10.55 -1.02 -3.64
C GLY A 167 -10.13 0.24 -4.41
N LEU A 168 -9.05 0.90 -3.97
CA LEU A 168 -8.50 2.04 -4.71
C LEU A 168 -8.13 1.69 -6.15
N LEU A 169 -7.41 0.59 -6.38
CA LEU A 169 -7.01 0.16 -7.73
C LEU A 169 -8.22 -0.13 -8.62
N THR A 170 -9.24 -0.78 -8.06
CA THR A 170 -10.50 -1.08 -8.76
C THR A 170 -11.20 0.22 -9.18
N ASP A 171 -11.34 1.17 -8.26
CA ASP A 171 -12.01 2.44 -8.54
C ASP A 171 -11.23 3.29 -9.55
N ILE A 172 -9.89 3.31 -9.47
CA ILE A 172 -9.02 4.00 -10.43
C ILE A 172 -9.21 3.40 -11.84
N SER A 173 -9.20 2.08 -11.94
CA SER A 173 -9.35 1.36 -13.21
C SER A 173 -10.74 1.58 -13.81
N GLY A 174 -11.80 1.52 -12.98
CA GLY A 174 -13.18 1.77 -13.41
C GLY A 174 -13.43 3.22 -13.86
N ASN A 175 -12.80 4.21 -13.20
CA ASN A 175 -12.90 5.62 -13.60
C ASN A 175 -12.19 5.89 -14.95
N GLY A 176 -11.09 5.18 -15.23
CA GLY A 176 -10.40 5.24 -16.52
C GLY A 176 -11.29 4.81 -17.70
N GLU A 177 -12.10 3.76 -17.52
CA GLU A 177 -13.02 3.29 -18.56
C GLU A 177 -14.18 4.25 -18.84
N GLN A 178 -14.69 4.95 -17.81
CA GLN A 178 -15.78 5.92 -17.99
C GLN A 178 -15.32 7.19 -18.71
N ARG A 179 -14.09 7.66 -18.44
CA ARG A 179 -13.51 8.82 -19.15
C ARG A 179 -13.27 8.56 -20.65
N ASN A 180 -12.87 7.33 -21.01
CA ASN A 180 -12.64 6.96 -22.42
C ASN A 180 -13.92 6.75 -23.25
N ARG A 181 -15.10 6.61 -22.61
CA ARG A 181 -16.40 6.52 -23.30
C ARG A 181 -17.11 7.86 -23.47
N GLY A 182 -16.59 8.92 -22.85
CA GLY A 182 -17.18 10.27 -22.85
C GLY A 182 -16.40 11.32 -23.66
N SER A 183 -15.35 10.91 -24.39
CA SER A 183 -14.58 11.74 -25.33
C SER A 183 -14.85 11.32 -26.77
#